data_AF-A0A7V9BTH8-F1
#
_entry.id   AF-A0A7V9BTH8-F1
#
_cell.length_a   1.000
_cell.length_b   1.000
_cell.length_c   1.000
_cell.angle_alpha   90.00
_cell.angle_beta   90.00
_cell.angle_gamma   90.00
#
_symmetry.space_group_name_H-M   'P 1'
#
loop_
_entity.id
_entity.type
_entity.pdbx_description
1 polymer ?
#
loop_
_entity_poly.entity_id
_entity_poly.type
_entity_poly.pdbx_seq_one_letter_code
_entity_poly.pdbx_strand_id
1 'polypeptide(L)' 'MAAVPPELEQQLRPVLDGAPLRLAILFGSTARGTARPDSDVDIGILSVDPD' A
#
# COMPACT_ATOMS: atom_id res chain seq x y z
N MET A 1 -3.28 -6.85 12.89
CA MET A 1 -2.98 -5.96 11.74
C MET A 1 -3.74 -4.68 11.97
N ALA A 2 -3.10 -3.52 11.88
CA ALA A 2 -3.83 -2.26 11.80
C ALA A 2 -4.63 -2.26 10.48
N ALA A 3 -5.83 -1.71 10.50
CA ALA A 3 -6.60 -1.49 9.28
C ALA A 3 -5.89 -0.45 8.40
N VAL A 4 -5.91 -0.64 7.08
CA VAL A 4 -5.48 0.38 6.13
C VAL A 4 -6.45 1.57 6.27
N PRO A 5 -5.95 2.82 6.40
CA PRO A 5 -6.83 3.99 6.43
C PRO A 5 -7.72 4.05 5.17
N PRO A 6 -9.03 4.28 5.28
CA PRO A 6 -9.94 4.26 4.13
C PRO A 6 -9.57 5.23 3.01
N GLU A 7 -9.05 6.40 3.37
CA GLU A 7 -8.61 7.42 2.41
C GLU A 7 -7.40 6.93 1.60
N LEU A 8 -6.49 6.22 2.27
CA LEU A 8 -5.32 5.65 1.63
C LEU A 8 -5.70 4.48 0.71
N GLU A 9 -6.62 3.62 1.14
CA GLU A 9 -7.15 2.55 0.28
C GLU A 9 -7.82 3.14 -0.98
N GLN A 10 -8.65 4.17 -0.84
CA GLN A 10 -9.29 4.83 -1.98
C GLN A 10 -8.30 5.45 -2.97
N GLN A 11 -7.17 5.98 -2.48
CA GLN A 11 -6.13 6.55 -3.34
C GLN A 11 -5.28 5.48 -4.04
N LEU A 12 -4.93 4.41 -3.34
CA LEU A 12 -4.01 3.39 -3.87
C LEU A 12 -4.73 2.34 -4.73
N ARG A 13 -5.96 1.96 -4.39
CA ARG A 13 -6.69 0.86 -5.05
C ARG A 13 -6.77 1.02 -6.57
N PRO A 14 -7.13 2.20 -7.14
CA PRO A 14 -7.22 2.36 -8.60
C PRO A 14 -5.87 2.15 -9.31
N VAL A 15 -4.76 2.52 -8.67
CA VAL A 15 -3.40 2.38 -9.24
C VAL A 15 -2.93 0.93 -9.15
N LEU A 16 -3.17 0.28 -8.01
CA LEU A 16 -2.72 -1.10 -7.77
C LEU A 16 -3.53 -2.11 -8.59
N ASP A 17 -4.84 -1.91 -8.75
CA ASP A 17 -5.70 -2.79 -9.55
C ASP A 17 -5.38 -2.74 -11.05
N GLY A 18 -4.80 -1.62 -11.53
CA GLY A 18 -4.38 -1.47 -12.91
C GLY A 18 -3.01 -2.08 -13.24
N ALA A 19 -2.29 -2.60 -12.24
CA ALA A 19 -0.94 -3.11 -12.39
C ALA A 19 -0.90 -4.64 -12.31
N PRO A 20 0.04 -5.31 -13.03
CA PRO A 20 0.19 -6.77 -13.00
C PRO A 20 0.89 -7.20 -11.70
N LEU A 21 0.17 -7.10 -10.58
CA LEU A 21 0.68 -7.37 -9.25
C LEU A 21 0.08 -8.66 -8.69
N ARG A 22 0.92 -9.46 -8.04
CA ARG A 22 0.49 -10.61 -7.26
C ARG A 22 0.09 -10.20 -5.85
N LEU A 23 0.79 -9.20 -5.30
CA LEU A 23 0.57 -8.71 -3.94
C LEU A 23 1.06 -7.26 -3.78
N ALA A 24 0.32 -6.47 -3.00
CA ALA A 24 0.75 -5.20 -2.45
C ALA A 24 0.52 -5.20 -0.93
N ILE A 25 1.53 -4.81 -0.15
CA ILE A 25 1.45 -4.75 1.32
C ILE A 25 1.80 -3.34 1.80
N LEU A 26 0.91 -2.75 2.61
CA LEU A 26 1.24 -1.55 3.39
C LEU A 26 2.15 -1.92 4.56
N PHE A 27 3.29 -1.25 4.69
CA PHE A 27 4.19 -1.41 5.84
C PHE A 27 4.60 -0.05 6.40
N GLY A 28 5.67 -0.04 7.21
CA GLY A 28 6.24 1.20 7.72
C GLY A 28 5.40 1.90 8.80
N SER A 29 5.57 3.21 8.90
CA SER A 29 4.99 4.05 9.96
C SER A 29 3.45 4.06 9.91
N THR A 30 2.88 4.08 8.70
CA THR A 30 1.43 4.05 8.46
C THR A 30 0.81 2.74 8.94
N ALA A 31 1.40 1.60 8.61
CA ALA A 31 0.94 0.29 9.10
C ALA A 31 1.05 0.14 10.62
N ARG A 32 1.97 0.87 11.27
CA ARG A 32 2.17 0.87 12.72
C ARG A 32 1.29 1.89 13.46
N GLY A 33 0.59 2.76 12.74
CA GLY A 33 -0.19 3.85 13.33
C GLY A 33 0.67 4.96 13.96
N THR A 34 1.92 5.11 13.53
CA THR A 34 2.87 6.11 14.04
C THR A 34 3.32 7.10 12.97
N ALA A 35 2.59 7.19 11.85
CA ALA A 35 2.84 8.16 10.79
C ALA A 35 2.60 9.59 11.28
N ARG A 36 3.40 10.52 10.78
CA ARG A 36 3.27 11.98 10.96
C ARG A 36 2.61 12.58 9.72
N PRO A 37 2.11 13.83 9.77
CA PRO A 37 1.46 14.47 8.63
C PRO A 37 2.32 14.58 7.36
N ASP A 38 3.64 14.58 7.52
CA ASP A 38 4.65 14.64 6.45
C ASP A 38 5.29 13.28 6.15
N SER A 39 4.81 12.20 6.77
CA SER A 39 5.31 10.86 6.49
C SER A 39 4.90 10.41 5.09
N ASP A 40 5.80 9.68 4.46
CA ASP A 40 5.54 8.92 3.25
C ASP A 40 4.70 7.65 3.55
N VAL A 41 4.33 6.98 2.46
CA VAL A 41 3.61 5.71 2.50
C VAL A 41 4.47 4.63 1.86
N ASP A 42 4.81 3.62 2.66
CA ASP A 42 5.61 2.48 2.25
C ASP A 42 4.72 1.33 1.74
N ILE A 43 4.83 1.00 0.44
CA ILE A 43 4.13 -0.14 -0.18
C ILE A 43 5.14 -1.15 -0.73
N GLY A 44 5.05 -2.38 -0.25
CA GLY A 44 5.84 -3.51 -0.74
C GLY A 44 5.10 -4.17 -1.88
N ILE A 45 5.77 -4.37 -3.01
CA ILE A 45 5.16 -4.89 -4.24
C ILE A 45 5.78 -6.23 -4.60
N LEU A 46 4.92 -7.21 -4.90
CA LEU A 46 5.28 -8.43 -5.60
C LEU A 46 4.54 -8.45 -6.94
N SER A 47 5.29 -8.36 -8.03
CA SER A 47 4.74 -8.43 -9.38
C SER A 47 4.31 -9.87 -9.71
N VAL A 48 3.44 -10.04 -10.70
CA VAL A 48 3.39 -11.32 -11.40
C VAL A 48 4.66 -11.49 -12.22
N ASP A 49 5.20 -12.70 -12.28
CA ASP A 49 6.35 -12.98 -13.14
C ASP A 49 5.89 -12.86 -14.60
N PRO A 50 6.70 -12.28 -15.50
CA PRO A 50 6.42 -12.38 -16.92
C PRO A 50 6.53 -13.85 -17.36
N ASP A 51 5.58 -14.30 -18.18
CA ASP A 51 5.62 -15.61 -18.84
C ASP A 51 6.85 -15.75 -19.76
#